data_AF-A0AA37VAG1-F1
#
_entry.id   AF-A0AA37VAG1-F1
#
_cell.length_a   1.000
_cell.length_b   1.000
_cell.length_c   1.000
_cell.angle_alpha   90.00
_cell.angle_beta   90.00
_cell.angle_gamma   90.00
#
_symmetry.space_group_name_H-M   'P 1'
#
loop_
_entity.id
_entity.type
_entity.pdbx_description
1 polymer ?
#
loop_
_entity_poly.entity_id
_entity_poly.type
_entity_poly.pdbx_seq_one_letter_code
_entity_poly.pdbx_strand_id
1 'polypeptide(L)' 'MPRFNFALGKAGTLREAGEVQSDTFDDALEAIAEQAIVQVGDLLEIGVYGFPPARYELVRTGRKTKGWKPANQLAA' A
#
# COMPACT_ATOMS: atom_id res chain seq x y z
N MET A 1 -10.76 15.66 0.14
CA MET A 1 -9.98 14.48 -0.25
C MET A 1 -8.65 14.50 0.49
N PRO A 2 -8.41 13.57 1.42
CA PRO A 2 -7.09 13.39 2.03
C PRO A 2 -6.03 12.98 0.98
N ARG A 3 -4.78 13.38 1.24
CA ARG A 3 -3.62 13.00 0.43
C ARG A 3 -2.88 11.90 1.19
N PHE A 4 -2.77 10.73 0.57
CA PHE A 4 -2.05 9.59 1.11
C PHE A 4 -0.71 9.48 0.41
N ASN A 5 0.37 9.47 1.19
CA ASN A 5 1.70 9.17 0.69
C ASN A 5 1.89 7.66 0.72
N PHE A 6 2.35 7.09 -0.38
CA PHE A 6 2.63 5.67 -0.49
C PHE A 6 4.05 5.41 -1.00
N ALA A 7 4.60 4.28 -0.59
CA ALA A 7 5.87 3.74 -1.01
C ALA A 7 5.70 2.22 -1.22
N LEU A 8 5.88 1.78 -2.45
CA LEU A 8 5.85 0.39 -2.88
C LEU A 8 7.28 -0.08 -3.12
N GLY A 9 7.64 -1.22 -2.55
CA GLY A 9 8.95 -1.81 -2.74
C GLY A 9 8.99 -3.28 -2.40
N LYS A 10 10.16 -3.90 -2.58
CA LYS A 10 10.38 -5.31 -2.26
C LYS A 10 11.75 -5.48 -1.61
N ALA A 11 11.80 -6.17 -0.46
CA ALA A 11 13.05 -6.53 0.22
C ALA A 11 14.04 -5.35 0.38
N GLY A 12 13.54 -4.17 0.76
CA GLY A 12 14.37 -2.96 0.95
C GLY A 12 14.68 -2.17 -0.32
N THR A 13 14.19 -2.60 -1.48
CA THR A 13 14.26 -1.82 -2.73
C THR A 13 12.95 -1.09 -2.96
N LEU A 14 12.98 0.25 -2.92
CA LEU A 14 11.84 1.07 -3.32
C LEU A 14 11.65 0.97 -4.84
N ARG A 15 10.45 0.55 -5.28
CA ARG A 15 10.10 0.45 -6.70
C ARG A 15 9.32 1.67 -7.16
N GLU A 16 8.39 2.12 -6.34
CA GLU A 16 7.53 3.26 -6.65
C GLU A 16 7.16 4.00 -5.38
N ALA A 17 7.09 5.32 -5.43
CA ALA A 17 6.58 6.12 -4.33
C ALA A 17 5.85 7.33 -4.90
N GLY A 18 4.79 7.75 -4.23
CA GLY A 18 3.96 8.83 -4.71
C GLY A 18 2.93 9.27 -3.70
N GLU A 19 2.04 10.14 -4.18
CA GLU A 19 0.91 10.63 -3.43
C GLU A 19 -0.36 10.28 -4.20
N VAL A 20 -1.33 9.67 -3.52
CA VAL A 20 -2.65 9.40 -4.08
C VAL A 20 -3.70 10.21 -3.32
N GLN A 21 -4.60 10.84 -4.07
CA GLN A 21 -5.74 11.57 -3.52
C GLN A 21 -6.98 10.70 -3.68
N SER A 22 -7.53 10.24 -2.56
CA SER A 22 -8.72 9.39 -2.52
C SER A 22 -9.61 9.80 -1.36
N ASP A 23 -10.89 9.49 -1.44
CA ASP A 23 -11.85 9.79 -0.37
C ASP A 23 -11.68 8.86 0.83
N THR A 24 -11.17 7.64 0.62
CA THR A 24 -10.94 6.66 1.68
C THR A 24 -9.59 5.96 1.52
N PHE A 25 -9.15 5.32 2.61
CA PHE A 25 -7.91 4.53 2.61
C PHE A 25 -7.99 3.29 1.71
N ASP A 26 -9.13 2.57 1.73
CA ASP A 26 -9.36 1.45 0.81
C ASP A 26 -9.31 1.89 -0.66
N ASP A 27 -9.92 3.03 -0.98
CA ASP A 27 -9.92 3.61 -2.32
C ASP A 27 -8.49 4.00 -2.77
N ALA A 28 -7.69 4.56 -1.86
CA ALA A 28 -6.27 4.82 -2.09
C ALA A 28 -5.49 3.54 -2.40
N LEU A 29 -5.75 2.45 -1.67
CA LEU A 29 -5.14 1.14 -1.92
C LEU A 29 -5.54 0.58 -3.29
N GLU A 30 -6.80 0.73 -3.70
CA GLU A 30 -7.26 0.30 -5.03
C GLU A 30 -6.53 1.08 -6.12
N ALA A 31 -6.50 2.42 -5.99
CA ALA A 31 -5.86 3.31 -6.95
C ALA A 31 -4.36 3.01 -7.11
N ILE A 32 -3.64 2.75 -6.01
CA ILE A 32 -2.24 2.34 -6.05
C ILE A 32 -2.09 0.98 -6.73
N ALA A 33 -2.96 0.01 -6.45
CA ALA A 33 -2.90 -1.32 -7.06
C ALA A 33 -3.24 -1.30 -8.57
N GLU A 34 -4.05 -0.35 -9.02
CA GLU A 34 -4.36 -0.17 -10.45
C GLU A 34 -3.26 0.59 -11.20
N GLN A 35 -2.62 1.56 -10.57
CA GLN A 35 -1.56 2.38 -11.18
C GLN A 35 -0.19 1.69 -11.15
N ALA A 36 0.10 0.95 -10.08
CA ALA A 36 1.40 0.34 -9.83
C ALA A 36 1.43 -1.14 -10.24
N ILE A 37 2.56 -1.59 -10.81
CA ILE A 37 2.77 -3.01 -11.12
C ILE A 37 3.19 -3.76 -9.83
N VAL A 38 2.19 -4.23 -9.09
CA VAL A 38 2.35 -4.95 -7.83
C VAL A 38 2.52 -6.46 -8.05
N GLN A 39 3.39 -7.09 -7.28
CA GLN A 39 3.68 -8.53 -7.31
C GLN A 39 3.56 -9.12 -5.90
N VAL A 40 3.30 -10.43 -5.82
CA VAL A 40 3.28 -11.12 -4.52
C VAL A 40 4.64 -10.95 -3.82
N GLY A 41 4.59 -10.57 -2.55
CA GLY A 41 5.73 -10.23 -1.71
C GLY A 41 6.21 -8.78 -1.84
N ASP A 42 5.54 -7.92 -2.61
CA ASP A 42 5.75 -6.47 -2.50
C ASP A 42 5.20 -5.95 -1.16
N LEU A 43 5.92 -4.98 -0.62
CA LEU A 43 5.58 -4.23 0.58
C LEU A 43 5.09 -2.84 0.17
N LEU A 44 3.93 -2.46 0.69
CA LEU A 44 3.32 -1.16 0.53
C LEU A 44 3.28 -0.46 1.88
N GLU A 45 3.98 0.65 1.99
CA GLU A 45 3.85 1.59 3.09
C GLU A 45 2.95 2.72 2.64
N ILE A 46 1.83 2.94 3.33
CA ILE A 46 0.88 4.01 3.00
C ILE A 46 0.48 4.74 4.28
N GLY A 47 0.47 6.06 4.23
CA GLY A 47 0.14 6.89 5.37
C GLY A 47 -0.26 8.30 4.96
N VAL A 48 -0.57 9.12 5.96
CA VAL A 48 -0.81 10.55 5.79
C VAL A 48 0.27 11.32 6.53
N TYR A 49 0.59 12.51 6.05
CA TYR A 49 1.58 13.36 6.70
C TYR A 49 1.22 13.61 8.18
N GLY A 50 2.20 13.40 9.08
CA GLY A 50 2.01 13.57 10.53
C GLY A 50 1.55 12.32 11.28
N PHE A 51 1.28 11.20 10.60
CA PHE A 51 0.95 9.92 11.23
C PHE A 51 1.90 8.80 10.79
N PRO A 52 2.15 7.78 11.63
CA PRO A 52 2.96 6.64 11.23
C PRO A 52 2.30 5.90 10.06
N PRO A 53 3.06 5.58 8.98
CA PRO A 53 2.52 4.87 7.84
C PRO A 53 2.17 3.42 8.22
N ALA A 54 1.06 2.95 7.68
CA ALA A 54 0.66 1.56 7.77
C ALA A 54 1.39 0.74 6.71
N ARG A 55 1.83 -0.46 7.09
CA ARG A 55 2.58 -1.37 6.23
C ARG A 55 1.73 -2.56 5.82
N TYR A 56 1.72 -2.85 4.53
CA TYR A 56 1.00 -3.97 3.93
C TYR A 56 1.96 -4.80 3.09
N GLU A 57 1.73 -6.10 3.06
CA GLU A 57 2.38 -7.05 2.17
C GLU A 57 1.35 -7.61 1.19
N LEU A 58 1.69 -7.64 -0.11
CA LEU A 58 0.84 -8.27 -1.10
C LEU A 58 1.02 -9.79 -1.02
N VAL A 59 0.07 -10.50 -0.44
CA VAL A 59 0.12 -11.95 -0.31
C VAL A 59 -0.55 -12.67 -1.48
N ARG A 60 -1.40 -11.99 -2.25
CA ARG A 60 -2.08 -12.54 -3.43
C ARG A 60 -2.29 -11.48 -4.50
N THR A 61 -2.03 -11.81 -5.76
CA THR A 61 -2.39 -10.98 -6.90
C THR A 61 -3.75 -11.42 -7.46
N GLY A 62 -4.67 -10.48 -7.64
CA GLY A 62 -5.99 -10.70 -8.25
C GLY A 62 -6.60 -9.36 -8.66
N ARG A 63 -7.75 -9.36 -9.35
CA ARG A 63 -8.40 -8.13 -9.86
C ARG A 63 -8.89 -7.13 -8.79
N LYS A 64 -8.64 -7.35 -7.49
CA LYS A 64 -9.11 -6.50 -6.38
C LYS A 64 -8.15 -6.53 -5.18
N THR A 65 -8.26 -5.49 -4.33
CA THR A 65 -7.53 -5.20 -3.07
C THR A 65 -7.43 -6.30 -2.01
N LYS A 66 -8.08 -7.47 -2.19
CA LYS A 66 -8.01 -8.61 -1.26
C LYS A 66 -6.63 -9.28 -1.17
N GLY A 67 -5.66 -8.76 -1.92
CA GLY A 67 -4.27 -9.20 -1.92
C GLY A 67 -3.41 -8.62 -0.81
N TRP A 68 -3.74 -7.43 -0.30
CA TRP A 68 -2.93 -6.72 0.69
C TRP A 68 -3.28 -7.17 2.11
N LYS A 69 -2.27 -7.54 2.88
CA LYS A 69 -2.40 -7.85 4.31
C LYS A 69 -1.48 -6.97 5.14
N PRO A 70 -1.88 -6.53 6.34
CA PRO A 70 -1.00 -5.74 7.20
C PRO A 70 0.27 -6.54 7.53
N ALA A 71 1.43 -6.02 7.14
CA ALA A 71 2.73 -6.65 7.36
C ALA A 71 3.13 -6.63 8.85
N ASN A 72 2.47 -5.79 9.65
CA ASN A 72 2.80 -5.51 11.05
C ASN A 72 1.74 -6.00 12.05
N GLN A 73 0.87 -6.94 11.67
CA GLN A 73 0.07 -7.64 12.68
C GLN A 73 0.98 -8.63 13.43
N LEU A 74 1.83 -8.09 14.31
CA LEU A 74 2.25 -8.80 15.51
C LEU A 74 0.95 -9.29 16.13
N ALA A 75 0.76 -10.61 16.14
CA ALA A 75 -0.30 -11.23 16.92
C ALA A 75 -0.23 -10.64 18.34
N ALA A 76 -1.25 -9.88 18.71
CA ALA A 76 -1.53 -9.57 20.10
C ALA A 76 -2.24 -10.77 20.73
#